data_AF-A0A2W6ZZT5-F1
#
_entry.id   AF-A0A2W6ZZT5-F1
#
_cell.length_a   1.000
_cell.length_b   1.000
_cell.length_c   1.000
_cell.angle_alpha   90.00
_cell.angle_beta   90.00
_cell.angle_gamma   90.00
#
_symmetry.space_group_name_H-M   'P 1'
#
loop_
_entity.id
_entity.type
_entity.pdbx_description
1 polymer ?
#
loop_
_entity_poly.entity_id
_entity_poly.type
_entity_poly.pdbx_seq_one_letter_code
_entity_poly.pdbx_strand_id
1 'polypeptide(L)'
;MDLEEFLRVWDVSREELALICDCSVTTVNHWFSQGEHRRIPTDKHKQRLALAHHIWVTIESEPEYLQTLREMYRKKTRRKQ
;
A
#
# COMPACT_ATOMS: atom_id res chain seq x y z
N MET A 1 4.39 -5.20 -9.25
CA MET A 1 4.53 -5.98 -8.02
C MET A 1 3.36 -6.93 -7.94
N ASP A 2 3.63 -8.23 -7.80
CA ASP A 2 2.58 -9.23 -7.66
C ASP A 2 2.08 -9.31 -6.20
N LEU A 3 0.87 -9.82 -5.99
CA LEU A 3 0.27 -9.92 -4.66
C LEU A 3 1.11 -10.79 -3.71
N GLU A 4 1.61 -11.93 -4.18
CA GLU A 4 2.45 -12.82 -3.38
C GLU A 4 3.78 -12.15 -3.01
N GLU A 5 4.36 -11.37 -3.92
CA GLU A 5 5.57 -10.59 -3.64
C GLU A 5 5.32 -9.53 -2.57
N PHE A 6 4.20 -8.80 -2.68
CA PHE A 6 3.79 -7.78 -1.72
C PHE A 6 3.59 -8.35 -0.31
N LEU A 7 2.88 -9.48 -0.20
CA LEU A 7 2.59 -10.14 1.08
C LEU A 7 3.81 -10.79 1.75
N ARG A 8 4.90 -11.02 1.03
CA ARG A 8 6.17 -11.46 1.64
C ARG A 8 6.90 -10.34 2.36
N VAL A 9 6.69 -9.10 1.94
CA VAL A 9 7.38 -7.92 2.50
C VAL A 9 6.52 -7.26 3.56
N TRP A 10 5.21 -7.20 3.33
CA TRP A 10 4.28 -6.44 4.15
C TRP A 10 3.24 -7.34 4.80
N ASP A 11 3.14 -7.24 6.13
CA ASP A 11 2.05 -7.85 6.90
C ASP A 11 0.82 -6.95 6.84
N VAL A 12 -0.11 -7.25 5.92
CA VAL A 12 -1.33 -6.47 5.71
C VAL A 12 -2.56 -7.38 5.72
N SER A 13 -3.63 -6.88 6.32
CA SER A 13 -4.95 -7.50 6.31
C SER A 13 -5.62 -7.41 4.94
N ARG A 14 -6.71 -8.18 4.74
CA ARG A 14 -7.48 -8.13 3.48
C ARG A 14 -8.21 -6.80 3.32
N GLU A 15 -8.59 -6.18 4.42
CA GLU A 15 -9.20 -4.86 4.50
C GLU A 15 -8.22 -3.77 4.06
N GLU A 16 -6.97 -3.84 4.52
CA GLU A 16 -5.91 -2.93 4.08
C GLU A 16 -5.57 -3.14 2.61
N LEU A 17 -5.49 -4.38 2.14
CA LEU A 17 -5.33 -4.67 0.71
C LEU A 17 -6.46 -4.07 -0.13
N ALA A 18 -7.70 -4.13 0.35
CA ALA A 18 -8.86 -3.55 -0.31
C ALA A 18 -8.73 -2.02 -0.40
N LEU A 19 -8.28 -1.38 0.67
CA LEU A 19 -8.00 0.05 0.72
C LEU A 19 -6.88 0.44 -0.26
N ILE A 20 -5.73 -0.24 -0.21
CA ILE A 20 -4.58 0.00 -1.09
C ILE A 20 -4.98 -0.17 -2.55
N CYS A 21 -5.69 -1.27 -2.85
CA CYS A 21 -6.10 -1.60 -4.20
C CYS A 21 -7.35 -0.85 -4.64
N ASP A 22 -7.95 0.00 -3.80
CA ASP A 22 -9.20 0.72 -4.04
C ASP A 22 -10.25 -0.19 -4.72
N CYS A 23 -10.60 -1.26 -3.99
CA CYS A 23 -11.58 -2.27 -4.37
C CYS A 23 -12.30 -2.81 -3.13
N SER A 24 -13.29 -3.70 -3.31
CA SER A 24 -14.03 -4.28 -2.18
C SER A 24 -13.24 -5.39 -1.48
N VAL A 25 -13.48 -5.59 -0.18
CA VAL A 25 -12.92 -6.73 0.58
C VAL A 25 -13.40 -8.06 -0.03
N THR A 26 -14.61 -8.11 -0.59
CA THR A 26 -15.09 -9.29 -1.34
C THR A 26 -14.20 -9.60 -2.54
N THR A 27 -13.81 -8.58 -3.32
CA THR A 27 -12.86 -8.74 -4.43
C THR A 27 -11.54 -9.32 -3.95
N VAL A 28 -11.01 -8.82 -2.83
CA VAL A 28 -9.78 -9.33 -2.21
C VAL A 28 -9.96 -10.77 -1.73
N ASN A 29 -11.08 -11.11 -1.09
CA ASN A 29 -11.38 -12.48 -0.66
C ASN A 29 -11.35 -13.47 -1.83
N HIS A 30 -11.79 -13.07 -3.02
CA HIS A 30 -11.67 -13.90 -4.23
C HIS A 30 -10.23 -14.12 -4.70
N TRP A 31 -9.24 -13.32 -4.27
CA TRP A 31 -7.83 -13.59 -4.59
C TRP A 31 -7.27 -14.77 -3.78
N PHE A 32 -7.85 -15.01 -2.61
CA PHE A 32 -7.45 -16.07 -1.68
C PHE A 32 -8.34 -17.32 -1.76
N SER A 33 -9.44 -17.27 -2.53
CA SER A 33 -10.30 -18.43 -2.74
C SER A 33 -9.62 -19.49 -3.60
N GLN A 34 -10.14 -20.72 -3.53
CA GLN A 34 -9.67 -21.87 -4.31
C GLN A 34 -10.68 -22.21 -5.41
N GLY A 35 -10.20 -22.88 -6.48
CA GLY A 35 -11.05 -23.35 -7.58
C GLY A 35 -11.60 -22.24 -8.48
N GLU A 36 -12.81 -22.43 -8.99
CA GLU A 36 -13.45 -21.60 -10.04
C GLU A 36 -13.71 -20.15 -9.60
N HIS A 37 -13.83 -19.93 -8.29
CA HIS A 37 -14.05 -18.59 -7.71
C HIS A 37 -12.75 -17.83 -7.44
N ARG A 38 -11.57 -18.42 -7.71
CA ARG A 38 -10.29 -17.73 -7.62
C ARG A 38 -10.20 -16.66 -8.69
N ARG A 39 -9.74 -15.48 -8.28
CA ARG A 39 -9.52 -14.34 -9.17
C ARG A 39 -8.07 -13.87 -9.02
N ILE A 40 -7.49 -13.42 -10.12
CA ILE A 40 -6.14 -12.86 -10.12
C ILE A 40 -6.26 -11.32 -10.04
N PRO A 41 -5.43 -10.65 -9.22
CA PRO A 41 -5.36 -9.19 -9.24
C PRO A 41 -5.06 -8.66 -10.65
N THR A 42 -5.82 -7.67 -11.09
CA THR A 42 -5.62 -7.01 -12.38
C THR A 42 -4.34 -6.17 -12.36
N ASP A 43 -3.87 -5.73 -13.52
CA ASP A 43 -2.69 -4.85 -13.61
C ASP A 43 -2.87 -3.55 -12.83
N LYS A 44 -4.09 -3.02 -12.76
CA LYS A 44 -4.42 -1.86 -11.94
C LYS A 44 -4.16 -2.11 -10.46
N HIS A 45 -4.52 -3.30 -9.95
CA HIS A 45 -4.22 -3.68 -8.57
C HIS A 45 -2.71 -3.83 -8.35
N LYS A 46 -2.00 -4.49 -9.28
CA LYS A 46 -0.53 -4.64 -9.21
C LYS A 46 0.21 -3.30 -9.21
N GLN A 47 -0.27 -2.32 -9.98
CA GLN A 47 0.25 -0.96 -9.98
C GLN A 47 0.04 -0.28 -8.63
N ARG A 48 -1.14 -0.43 -8.02
CA ARG A 48 -1.43 0.12 -6.68
C ARG A 48 -0.56 -0.50 -5.60
N LEU A 49 -0.38 -1.83 -5.62
CA LEU A 49 0.54 -2.53 -4.72
C LEU A 49 1.98 -2.04 -4.90
N ALA A 50 2.45 -1.90 -6.14
CA ALA A 50 3.79 -1.40 -6.41
C ALA A 50 3.98 0.04 -5.90
N LEU A 51 2.96 0.90 -6.06
CA LEU A 51 2.98 2.26 -5.55
C LEU A 51 3.03 2.30 -4.03
N ALA A 52 2.18 1.52 -3.36
CA ALA A 52 2.18 1.43 -1.89
C ALA A 52 3.53 0.95 -1.36
N HIS A 53 4.09 -0.11 -1.94
CA HIS A 53 5.42 -0.61 -1.59
C HIS A 53 6.49 0.45 -1.81
N HIS A 54 6.50 1.14 -2.95
CA HIS A 54 7.46 2.20 -3.21
C HIS A 54 7.39 3.33 -2.18
N ILE A 55 6.18 3.78 -1.84
CA ILE A 55 5.96 4.83 -0.83
C ILE A 55 6.50 4.37 0.53
N TRP A 56 6.16 3.17 0.97
CA TRP A 56 6.58 2.67 2.29
C TRP A 56 8.07 2.42 2.38
N VAL A 57 8.68 1.76 1.39
CA VAL A 57 10.15 1.61 1.33
C VAL A 57 10.83 2.96 1.37
N THR A 58 10.36 3.93 0.57
CA THR A 58 10.96 5.26 0.52
C THR A 58 10.88 5.96 1.88
N ILE A 59 9.77 5.81 2.60
CA ILE A 59 9.60 6.37 3.95
C ILE A 59 10.51 5.66 4.96
N GLU A 60 10.65 4.35 4.90
CA GLU A 60 11.52 3.58 5.81
C GLU A 60 13.01 3.85 5.56
N SER A 61 13.41 4.02 4.30
CA SER A 61 14.80 4.34 3.92
C SER A 61 15.09 5.84 3.88
N GLU A 62 14.15 6.70 4.32
CA GLU A 62 14.29 8.15 4.23
C GLU A 62 15.44 8.64 5.13
N PRO A 63 16.46 9.35 4.59
CA PRO A 63 17.50 9.95 5.41
C PRO A 63 16.94 10.87 6.50
N GLU A 64 17.55 10.83 7.70
CA GLU A 64 17.08 11.56 8.89
C GLU A 64 16.89 13.08 8.66
N TYR A 65 17.74 13.70 7.83
CA TYR A 65 17.61 15.11 7.51
C TYR A 65 16.32 15.42 6.73
N LEU A 66 15.85 14.50 5.87
CA LEU A 66 14.57 14.65 5.17
C LEU A 66 13.38 14.48 6.13
N GLN A 67 13.49 13.57 7.09
CA GLN A 67 12.49 13.41 8.15
C GLN A 67 12.34 14.71 8.96
N THR A 68 13.47 15.31 9.34
CA THR A 68 13.53 16.61 10.06
C THR A 68 12.84 17.71 9.26
N LEU A 69 13.15 17.83 7.96
CA LEU A 69 12.52 18.82 7.08
C LEU A 69 11.01 18.60 6.98
N ARG A 70 10.56 17.35 6.79
CA ARG A 70 9.13 17.00 6.72
C ARG A 70 8.38 17.45 7.97
N GLU A 71 8.94 17.25 9.16
CA GLU A 71 8.35 17.71 10.41
C GLU A 71 8.29 19.23 10.54
N MET A 72 9.36 19.93 10.15
CA MET A 72 9.42 21.40 10.17
C MET A 72 8.31 22.02 9.32
N TYR A 73 8.13 21.54 8.08
CA TYR A 73 7.10 22.05 7.19
C TYR A 73 5.68 21.62 7.59
N ARG A 74 5.49 20.42 8.16
CA ARG A 74 4.20 19.98 8.71
C ARG A 74 3.71 20.88 9.86
N LYS A 75 4.63 21.37 10.69
CA LYS A 75 4.32 22.34 11.77
C LYS A 75 3.95 23.73 11.20
N LYS A 76 4.58 24.13 10.09
CA LYS A 76 4.35 25.44 9.44
C LYS A 76 2.98 25.53 8.77
N THR A 77 2.50 24.46 8.14
CA THR A 77 1.16 24.43 7.52
C THR A 77 0.03 24.49 8.54
N ARG A 78 0.17 23.81 9.70
CA ARG A 78 -0.83 23.87 10.79
C ARG A 78 -0.97 25.23 11.46
N ARG A 79 0.08 26.07 11.43
CA ARG A 79 0.04 27.43 12.02
C ARG A 79 -0.57 28.50 11.11
N LYS A 80 -0.86 28.15 9.86
CA LYS A 80 -1.43 29.05 8.85
C LYS A 80 -2.92 28.82 8.58
N GLN A 81 -3.53 27.80 9.19
CA GLN A 81 -4.97 27.60 9.27
C GLN A 81 -5.46 28.08 10.64
#